data_AF-A0A920M9K5-F1
#
_entry.id   AF-A0A920M9K5-F1
#
_cell.length_a   1.000
_cell.length_b   1.000
_cell.length_c   1.000
_cell.angle_alpha   90.00
_cell.angle_beta   90.00
_cell.angle_gamma   90.00
#
_symmetry.space_group_name_H-M   'P 1'
#
loop_
_entity.id
_entity.type
_entity.pdbx_description
1 polymer ?
#
loop_
_entity_poly.entity_id
_entity_poly.type
_entity_poly.pdbx_seq_one_letter_code
_entity_poly.pdbx_strand_id
1 'polypeptide(L)'
;MHLCDFSAIVIAVFLLTGFRPLFIFAYFWGIAGAGMSILTPDSEFAFPHYEYFATMYGHSLILLAVVFSIVNLGQRPYLSDIPKLIFYSSILLVIMYGINYILGANYWYLNERPYGDNILSLMPEPPVHMFILYPVAIFFIYLVYSPYIYLDRRKIGG
;
A
#
# COMPACT_ATOMS: atom_id res chain seq x y z
N MET A 1 6.72 6.04 -10.77
CA MET A 1 6.07 6.16 -9.45
C MET A 1 5.17 4.97 -9.23
N HIS A 2 5.57 4.11 -8.30
CA HIS A 2 4.81 2.93 -7.88
C HIS A 2 4.07 3.21 -6.58
N LEU A 3 3.26 2.25 -6.15
CA LEU A 3 2.49 2.35 -4.90
C LEU A 3 3.40 2.53 -3.67
N CYS A 4 4.62 2.01 -3.72
CA CYS A 4 5.63 2.12 -2.67
C CYS A 4 6.18 3.54 -2.52
N ASP A 5 6.50 4.23 -3.63
CA ASP A 5 6.96 5.63 -3.62
C ASP A 5 5.92 6.53 -2.95
N PHE A 6 4.64 6.31 -3.29
CA PHE A 6 3.54 7.03 -2.66
C PHE A 6 3.46 6.73 -1.15
N SER A 7 3.57 5.47 -0.76
CA SER A 7 3.55 5.06 0.66
C SER A 7 4.72 5.66 1.44
N ALA A 8 5.92 5.74 0.86
CA ALA A 8 7.08 6.39 1.45
C ALA A 8 6.85 7.88 1.69
N ILE A 9 6.28 8.59 0.70
CA ILE A 9 5.93 10.01 0.84
C ILE A 9 4.87 10.18 1.93
N VAL A 10 3.80 9.39 1.92
CA VAL A 10 2.70 9.49 2.89
C VAL A 10 3.22 9.29 4.32
N ILE A 11 4.04 8.26 4.57
CA ILE A 11 4.58 8.03 5.92
C ILE A 11 5.59 9.11 6.34
N ALA A 12 6.40 9.62 5.41
CA ALA A 12 7.31 10.72 5.70
C ALA A 12 6.55 12.00 6.08
N VAL A 13 5.51 12.36 5.31
CA VAL A 13 4.66 13.53 5.62
C VAL A 13 3.91 13.31 6.93
N PHE A 14 3.46 12.08 7.22
CA PHE A 14 2.90 11.75 8.53
C PHE A 14 3.89 12.04 9.66
N LEU A 15 5.13 11.56 9.57
CA LEU A 15 6.14 11.76 10.62
C LEU A 15 6.47 13.25 10.85
N LEU A 16 6.35 14.08 9.82
CA LEU A 16 6.58 15.52 9.92
C LEU A 16 5.37 16.29 10.48
N THR A 17 4.15 15.84 10.18
CA THR A 17 2.91 16.61 10.47
C THR A 17 2.08 16.06 11.62
N GLY A 18 2.26 14.78 11.96
CA GLY A 18 1.40 14.05 12.89
C GLY A 18 -0.04 13.84 12.39
N PHE A 19 -0.34 14.15 11.11
CA PHE A 19 -1.71 14.10 10.61
C PHE A 19 -2.21 12.64 10.47
N ARG A 20 -3.02 12.20 11.43
CA ARG A 20 -3.46 10.80 11.61
C ARG A 20 -3.98 10.11 10.34
N PRO A 21 -4.76 10.73 9.44
CA PRO A 21 -5.21 10.05 8.22
C PRO A 21 -4.06 9.55 7.34
N LEU A 22 -2.91 10.25 7.32
CA LEU A 22 -1.73 9.81 6.59
C LEU A 22 -1.13 8.54 7.20
N PHE A 23 -1.11 8.44 8.53
CA PHE A 23 -0.71 7.19 9.19
C PHE A 23 -1.63 6.04 8.80
N ILE A 24 -2.95 6.24 8.76
CA ILE A 24 -3.89 5.19 8.34
C ILE A 24 -3.60 4.74 6.92
N PHE A 25 -3.39 5.67 5.99
CA PHE A 25 -2.98 5.34 4.62
C PHE A 25 -1.67 4.56 4.60
N ALA A 26 -0.62 5.06 5.25
CA ALA A 26 0.68 4.41 5.30
C ALA A 26 0.64 3.03 5.98
N TYR A 27 -0.21 2.84 6.99
CA TYR A 27 -0.39 1.56 7.66
C TYR A 27 -0.94 0.52 6.66
N PHE A 28 -2.04 0.82 5.97
CA PHE A 28 -2.66 -0.15 5.07
C PHE A 28 -1.90 -0.32 3.76
N TRP A 29 -1.55 0.78 3.10
CA TRP A 29 -0.85 0.75 1.81
C TRP A 29 0.63 0.37 1.97
N GLY A 30 1.29 0.87 3.02
CA GLY A 30 2.69 0.57 3.28
C GLY A 30 2.89 -0.88 3.71
N ILE A 31 2.08 -1.43 4.63
CA ILE A 31 2.21 -2.84 5.03
C ILE A 31 1.89 -3.77 3.86
N ALA A 32 0.79 -3.54 3.13
CA ALA A 32 0.42 -4.40 2.00
C ALA A 32 1.43 -4.27 0.85
N GLY A 33 1.74 -3.04 0.42
CA GLY A 33 2.65 -2.79 -0.71
C GLY A 33 4.09 -3.16 -0.39
N ALA A 34 4.68 -2.55 0.65
CA ALA A 34 6.09 -2.81 0.98
C ALA A 34 6.31 -4.23 1.49
N GLY A 35 5.33 -4.82 2.18
CA GLY A 35 5.38 -6.23 2.57
C GLY A 35 5.42 -7.16 1.35
N MET A 36 4.56 -6.92 0.35
CA MET A 36 4.58 -7.70 -0.90
C MET A 36 5.89 -7.49 -1.67
N SER A 37 6.41 -6.27 -1.81
CA SER A 37 7.68 -6.03 -2.50
C SER A 37 8.88 -6.66 -1.80
N ILE A 38 8.85 -6.88 -0.48
CA ILE A 38 9.92 -7.62 0.21
C ILE A 38 9.80 -9.13 -0.04
N LEU A 39 8.57 -9.67 -0.05
CA LEU A 39 8.33 -11.11 -0.26
C LEU A 39 8.52 -11.52 -1.73
N THR A 40 8.10 -10.67 -2.65
CA THR A 40 8.23 -10.82 -4.10
C THR A 40 8.90 -9.56 -4.66
N PRO A 41 10.24 -9.48 -4.61
CA PRO A 41 10.98 -8.32 -5.11
C PRO A 41 10.62 -7.97 -6.53
N ASP A 42 10.30 -6.69 -6.73
CA ASP A 42 9.98 -6.06 -8.01
C ASP A 42 11.16 -5.28 -8.60
N SER A 43 12.37 -5.45 -8.02
CA SER A 43 13.60 -4.84 -8.52
C SER A 43 14.00 -5.46 -9.87
N GLU A 44 14.45 -4.61 -10.81
CA GLU A 44 14.99 -5.05 -12.10
C GLU A 44 16.22 -5.94 -11.94
N PHE A 45 17.01 -5.70 -10.89
CA PHE A 45 18.21 -6.46 -10.59
C PHE A 45 18.02 -7.38 -9.39
N ALA A 46 18.59 -8.57 -9.48
CA ALA A 46 18.64 -9.50 -8.36
C ALA A 46 19.82 -9.22 -7.42
N PHE A 47 19.81 -9.84 -6.24
CA PHE A 47 20.97 -9.88 -5.35
C PHE A 47 22.20 -10.41 -6.12
N PRO A 48 23.39 -9.79 -5.97
CA PRO A 48 23.78 -8.76 -5.00
C PRO A 48 23.91 -7.34 -5.61
N HIS A 49 23.04 -6.93 -6.54
CA HIS A 49 23.16 -5.61 -7.16
C HIS A 49 22.83 -4.46 -6.19
N TYR A 50 23.47 -3.29 -6.35
CA TYR A 50 23.24 -2.14 -5.45
C TYR A 50 21.79 -1.64 -5.47
N GLU A 51 21.14 -1.69 -6.64
CA GLU A 51 19.74 -1.28 -6.79
C GLU A 51 18.79 -2.23 -6.06
N TYR A 52 19.08 -3.53 -6.08
CA TYR A 52 18.33 -4.51 -5.29
C TYR A 52 18.33 -4.11 -3.80
N PHE A 53 19.51 -3.81 -3.26
CA PHE A 53 19.62 -3.37 -1.88
C PHE A 53 18.90 -2.05 -1.62
N ALA A 54 19.04 -1.05 -2.50
CA ALA A 54 18.35 0.22 -2.36
C ALA A 54 16.83 0.05 -2.31
N THR A 55 16.27 -0.78 -3.20
CA THR A 55 14.84 -1.11 -3.21
C THR A 55 14.42 -1.83 -1.93
N MET A 56 15.17 -2.84 -1.46
CA MET A 56 14.85 -3.55 -0.22
C MET A 56 14.94 -2.65 1.02
N TYR A 57 15.94 -1.76 1.09
CA TYR A 57 16.06 -0.78 2.16
C TYR A 57 14.90 0.22 2.15
N GLY A 58 14.51 0.74 0.99
CA GLY A 58 13.37 1.65 0.85
C GLY A 58 12.08 1.05 1.40
N HIS A 59 11.76 -0.18 1.01
CA HIS A 59 10.57 -0.89 1.51
C HIS A 59 10.66 -1.18 3.01
N SER A 60 11.84 -1.57 3.50
CA SER A 60 12.07 -1.83 4.93
C SER A 60 11.87 -0.57 5.78
N LEU A 61 12.27 0.60 5.28
CA LEU A 61 12.08 1.89 5.96
C LEU A 61 10.60 2.28 6.08
N ILE A 62 9.78 1.98 5.07
CA ILE A 62 8.32 2.19 5.15
C ILE A 62 7.75 1.37 6.31
N LEU A 63 8.07 0.08 6.36
CA LEU A 63 7.59 -0.82 7.42
C LEU A 63 8.11 -0.37 8.80
N LEU A 64 9.38 -0.01 8.89
CA LEU A 64 9.98 0.50 10.13
C LEU A 64 9.27 1.76 10.61
N ALA A 65 8.95 2.70 9.71
CA ALA A 65 8.26 3.93 10.06
C ALA A 65 6.83 3.67 10.55
N VAL A 66 6.11 2.71 9.95
CA VAL A 66 4.79 2.28 10.43
C VAL A 66 4.89 1.64 11.82
N VAL A 67 5.83 0.70 12.03
CA VAL A 67 6.06 0.06 13.34
C VAL A 67 6.46 1.10 14.39
N PHE A 68 7.36 2.02 14.05
CA PHE A 68 7.77 3.12 14.92
C PHE A 68 6.57 3.97 15.35
N SER A 69 5.67 4.29 14.41
CA SER A 69 4.46 5.08 14.68
C SER A 69 3.50 4.37 15.64
N ILE A 70 3.41 3.05 15.55
CA ILE A 70 2.58 2.25 16.47
C ILE A 70 3.20 2.21 17.86
N VAL A 71 4.49 1.88 17.96
CA VAL A 71 5.17 1.62 19.24
C VAL A 71 5.49 2.91 19.98
N ASN A 72 6.02 3.93 19.30
CA ASN A 72 6.56 5.13 19.93
C ASN A 72 5.57 6.31 19.88
N LEU A 73 4.72 6.39 18.85
CA LEU A 73 3.75 7.49 18.70
C LEU A 73 2.33 7.09 19.11
N GLY A 74 2.14 5.87 19.61
CA GLY A 74 0.85 5.36 20.09
C GLY A 74 -0.24 5.28 19.02
N GLN A 75 0.13 5.29 17.73
CA GLN A 75 -0.84 5.23 16.65
C GLN A 75 -1.41 3.83 16.49
N ARG A 76 -2.70 3.74 16.13
CA ARG A 76 -3.32 2.46 15.78
C ARG A 76 -4.48 2.65 14.79
N PRO A 77 -4.70 1.68 13.88
CA PRO A 77 -5.90 1.63 13.06
C PRO A 77 -7.12 1.16 13.88
N TYR A 78 -8.31 1.57 13.46
CA TYR A 78 -9.59 1.07 13.98
C TYR A 78 -10.50 0.62 12.82
N LEU A 79 -11.47 -0.25 13.10
CA LEU A 79 -12.47 -0.66 12.10
C LEU A 79 -13.19 0.52 11.44
N SER A 80 -13.44 1.60 12.20
CA SER A 80 -14.09 2.82 11.70
C SER A 80 -13.23 3.61 10.70
N ASP A 81 -11.93 3.31 10.59
CA ASP A 81 -11.04 3.91 9.61
C ASP A 81 -11.16 3.24 8.22
N ILE A 82 -11.58 1.96 8.16
CA ILE A 82 -11.62 1.17 6.91
C ILE A 82 -12.55 1.80 5.85
N PRO A 83 -13.81 2.19 6.16
CA PRO A 83 -14.68 2.80 5.16
C PRO A 83 -14.12 4.12 4.62
N LYS A 84 -13.49 4.92 5.49
CA LYS A 84 -12.84 6.19 5.10
C LYS A 84 -11.65 5.93 4.18
N LEU A 85 -10.79 4.97 4.54
CA LEU A 85 -9.67 4.56 3.71
C LEU A 85 -10.13 4.12 2.32
N ILE A 86 -11.13 3.24 2.25
CA ILE A 86 -11.68 2.76 0.97
C ILE A 86 -12.20 3.94 0.15
N PHE A 87 -13.01 4.81 0.75
CA PHE A 87 -13.56 5.99 0.07
C PHE A 87 -12.47 6.90 -0.50
N TYR A 88 -11.49 7.31 0.31
CA TYR A 88 -10.41 8.18 -0.16
C TYR A 88 -9.47 7.47 -1.14
N SER A 89 -9.24 6.17 -0.99
CA SER A 89 -8.47 5.37 -1.95
C SER A 89 -9.16 5.34 -3.32
N SER A 90 -10.50 5.20 -3.35
CA SER A 90 -11.26 5.23 -4.59
C SER A 90 -11.23 6.59 -5.27
N ILE A 91 -11.34 7.68 -4.51
CA ILE A 91 -11.15 9.03 -5.04
C ILE A 91 -9.76 9.17 -5.66
N LEU A 92 -8.73 8.71 -4.96
CA LEU A 92 -7.34 8.78 -5.41
C LEU A 92 -7.13 7.97 -6.70
N LEU A 93 -7.73 6.78 -6.80
CA LEU A 93 -7.69 5.96 -8.01
C LEU A 93 -8.34 6.67 -9.21
N VAL A 94 -9.49 7.33 -9.01
CA VAL A 94 -10.17 8.09 -10.08
C VAL A 94 -9.31 9.29 -10.52
N ILE A 95 -8.71 10.01 -9.58
CA ILE A 95 -7.80 11.13 -9.88
C ILE A 95 -6.59 10.63 -10.67
N MET A 96 -5.95 9.54 -10.22
CA MET A 96 -4.79 8.96 -10.88
C MET A 96 -5.11 8.43 -12.28
N TYR A 97 -6.30 7.86 -12.48
CA TYR A 97 -6.78 7.47 -13.80
C TYR A 97 -6.89 8.69 -14.75
N GLY A 98 -7.44 9.81 -14.26
CA GLY A 98 -7.48 11.06 -15.01
C GLY A 98 -6.10 11.61 -15.35
N ILE A 99 -5.17 11.60 -14.38
CA ILE A 99 -3.77 12.02 -14.61
C ILE A 99 -3.10 11.14 -15.67
N ASN A 100 -3.27 9.82 -15.58
CA ASN A 100 -2.72 8.88 -16.55
C ASN A 100 -3.28 9.15 -17.96
N TYR A 101 -4.57 9.43 -18.08
CA TYR A 101 -5.21 9.77 -19.35
C TYR A 101 -4.65 11.07 -19.96
N ILE A 102 -4.44 12.11 -19.14
CA ILE A 102 -3.92 13.40 -19.61
C ILE A 102 -2.44 13.31 -20.02
N LEU A 103 -1.64 12.59 -19.25
CA LEU A 103 -0.19 12.51 -19.45
C LEU A 103 0.25 11.38 -20.39
N GLY A 104 -0.67 10.52 -20.83
CA GLY A 104 -0.33 9.28 -21.55
C GLY A 104 0.56 8.35 -20.70
N ALA A 105 0.44 8.43 -19.38
CA ALA A 105 1.24 7.67 -18.43
C ALA A 105 0.47 6.44 -17.92
N ASN A 106 1.18 5.54 -17.23
CA ASN A 106 0.59 4.35 -16.63
C ASN A 106 1.00 4.18 -15.15
N TYR A 107 0.72 5.19 -14.33
CA TYR A 107 0.93 5.08 -12.89
C TYR A 107 -0.01 4.04 -12.29
N TRP A 108 0.53 3.22 -11.39
CA TRP A 108 -0.18 2.15 -10.66
C TRP A 108 -0.88 1.12 -11.57
N TYR A 109 -0.44 1.01 -12.82
CA TYR A 109 -0.96 0.05 -13.81
C TYR A 109 -2.46 0.18 -14.09
N LEU A 110 -3.02 1.39 -13.98
CA LEU A 110 -4.44 1.62 -14.18
C LEU A 110 -4.85 1.51 -15.66
N ASN A 111 -3.98 1.93 -16.58
CA ASN A 111 -4.27 2.05 -18.01
C ASN A 111 -3.69 0.89 -18.82
N GLU A 112 -2.55 0.34 -18.39
CA GLU A 112 -1.91 -0.81 -19.00
C GLU A 112 -1.42 -1.78 -17.93
N ARG A 113 -1.41 -3.07 -18.22
CA ARG A 113 -0.86 -4.07 -17.30
C ARG A 113 0.67 -3.94 -17.22
N PRO A 114 1.31 -4.32 -16.11
CA PRO A 114 2.77 -4.41 -16.08
C PRO A 114 3.26 -5.42 -17.12
N TYR A 115 4.22 -5.03 -17.95
CA TYR A 115 4.94 -5.95 -18.83
C TYR A 115 5.77 -6.95 -17.99
N GLY A 116 5.58 -8.25 -18.20
CA GLY A 116 6.35 -9.33 -17.55
C GLY A 116 5.49 -10.53 -17.11
N ASP A 117 6.13 -11.68 -16.86
CA ASP A 117 5.49 -12.90 -16.32
C ASP A 117 5.14 -12.70 -14.84
N ASN A 118 4.01 -12.05 -14.58
CA ASN A 118 3.49 -11.81 -13.24
C ASN A 118 2.01 -12.20 -13.18
N ILE A 119 1.45 -12.35 -11.97
CA ILE A 119 0.03 -12.70 -11.78
C ILE A 119 -0.92 -11.73 -12.52
N LEU A 120 -0.48 -10.49 -12.77
CA LEU A 120 -1.25 -9.49 -13.52
C LEU A 120 -1.31 -9.77 -15.03
N SER A 121 -0.38 -10.55 -15.61
CA SER A 121 -0.44 -10.97 -17.01
C SER A 121 -1.64 -11.88 -17.30
N LEU A 122 -2.10 -12.64 -16.30
CA LEU A 122 -3.28 -13.51 -16.36
C LEU A 122 -4.61 -12.77 -16.20
N MET A 123 -4.59 -11.48 -15.84
CA MET A 123 -5.82 -10.71 -15.60
C MET A 123 -6.49 -10.24 -16.91
N PRO A 124 -7.75 -9.76 -16.89
CA PRO A 124 -8.42 -9.17 -18.06
C PRO A 124 -7.80 -7.86 -18.55
N GLU A 125 -8.10 -7.41 -19.77
CA GLU A 125 -7.55 -6.15 -20.30
C GLU A 125 -7.98 -4.95 -19.45
N PRO A 126 -7.13 -3.92 -19.31
CA PRO A 126 -7.56 -2.63 -18.77
C PRO A 126 -8.83 -2.13 -19.46
N PRO A 127 -9.81 -1.58 -18.72
CA PRO A 127 -9.83 -1.34 -17.26
C PRO A 127 -10.41 -2.52 -16.45
N VAL A 128 -10.75 -3.64 -17.08
CA VAL A 128 -11.54 -4.73 -16.46
C VAL A 128 -10.80 -5.40 -15.30
N HIS A 129 -9.48 -5.51 -15.35
CA HIS A 129 -8.68 -6.05 -14.24
C HIS A 129 -8.85 -5.25 -12.93
N MET A 130 -9.18 -3.96 -12.99
CA MET A 130 -9.41 -3.15 -11.78
C MET A 130 -10.63 -3.62 -11.00
N PHE A 131 -11.64 -4.20 -11.65
CA PHE A 131 -12.79 -4.81 -10.95
C PHE A 131 -12.41 -6.07 -10.16
N ILE A 132 -11.28 -6.71 -10.49
CA ILE A 132 -10.74 -7.85 -9.75
C ILE A 132 -9.76 -7.37 -8.68
N LEU A 133 -8.86 -6.45 -9.02
CA LEU A 133 -7.88 -5.91 -8.07
C LEU A 133 -8.53 -5.16 -6.91
N TYR A 134 -9.65 -4.47 -7.15
CA TYR A 134 -10.30 -3.67 -6.10
C TYR A 134 -10.86 -4.54 -4.95
N PRO A 135 -11.62 -5.63 -5.19
CA PRO A 135 -11.98 -6.60 -4.16
C PRO A 135 -10.76 -7.25 -3.47
N VAL A 136 -9.71 -7.56 -4.23
CA VAL A 136 -8.46 -8.12 -3.67
C VAL A 136 -7.80 -7.12 -2.72
N ALA A 137 -7.74 -5.83 -3.09
CA ALA A 137 -7.23 -4.77 -2.23
C ALA A 137 -8.05 -4.64 -0.93
N ILE A 138 -9.39 -4.71 -1.02
CA ILE A 138 -10.26 -4.72 0.17
C ILE A 138 -9.96 -5.93 1.06
N PHE A 139 -9.79 -7.12 0.47
CA PHE A 139 -9.40 -8.31 1.23
C PHE A 139 -8.08 -8.11 1.99
N PHE A 140 -7.05 -7.56 1.33
CA PHE A 140 -5.77 -7.26 1.97
C PHE A 140 -5.88 -6.18 3.05
N ILE A 141 -6.74 -5.17 2.89
CA ILE A 141 -7.03 -4.18 3.96
C ILE A 141 -7.53 -4.90 5.22
N TYR A 142 -8.50 -5.82 5.08
CA TYR A 142 -8.97 -6.59 6.24
C TYR A 142 -7.92 -7.56 6.78
N LEU A 143 -7.10 -8.17 5.93
CA LEU A 143 -6.00 -9.04 6.35
C LEU A 143 -4.98 -8.27 7.19
N VAL A 144 -4.57 -7.08 6.75
CA VAL A 144 -3.65 -6.19 7.47
C VAL A 144 -4.27 -5.64 8.76
N TYR A 145 -5.59 -5.50 8.82
CA TYR A 145 -6.30 -5.14 10.05
C TYR A 145 -6.46 -6.31 11.05
N SER A 146 -6.38 -7.56 10.57
CA SER A 146 -6.73 -8.74 11.37
C SER A 146 -6.03 -8.86 12.73
N PRO A 147 -4.75 -8.49 12.92
CA PRO A 147 -4.11 -8.58 14.24
C PRO A 147 -4.84 -7.77 15.33
N TYR A 148 -5.40 -6.61 14.97
CA TYR A 148 -6.13 -5.75 15.89
C TYR A 148 -7.50 -6.32 16.27
N ILE A 149 -8.14 -7.10 15.39
CA ILE A 149 -9.38 -7.82 15.72
C ILE A 149 -9.13 -8.78 16.89
N TYR A 150 -8.02 -9.52 16.85
CA TYR A 150 -7.67 -10.46 17.91
C TYR A 150 -7.29 -9.74 19.21
N LEU A 151 -6.55 -8.63 19.12
CA LEU A 151 -6.13 -7.83 20.28
C LEU A 151 -7.31 -7.15 20.98
N ASP A 152 -8.24 -6.56 20.24
CA ASP A 152 -9.39 -5.86 20.82
C ASP A 152 -10.39 -6.86 21.45
N ARG A 153 -10.55 -8.06 20.89
CA ARG A 153 -11.37 -9.13 21.50
C ARG A 153 -10.84 -9.61 22.85
N ARG A 154 -9.52 -9.67 23.03
CA ARG A 154 -8.91 -10.09 24.30
C ARG A 154 -9.13 -9.10 25.44
N LYS A 155 -9.30 -7.81 25.14
CA LYS A 155 -9.54 -6.76 26.17
C LYS A 155 -10.97 -6.75 26.71
N ILE A 156 -11.92 -7.35 25.99
CA ILE A 156 -13.34 -7.41 26.40
C ILE A 156 -13.61 -8.65 27.27
N GLY A 157 -12.76 -9.67 27.20
CA GLY A 157 -12.90 -10.93 27.94
C GLY A 157 -11.94 -11.12 29.12
N GLY A 158 -11.28 -10.06 29.59
CA GLY A 158 -10.33 -10.08 30.71
C GLY A 158 -10.72 -9.11 31.81
#